data_AF-A0A533Y9I7-F1
#
_entry.id   AF-A0A533Y9I7-F1
#
_cell.length_a   1.000
_cell.length_b   1.000
_cell.length_c   1.000
_cell.angle_alpha   90.00
_cell.angle_beta   90.00
_cell.angle_gamma   90.00
#
_symmetry.space_group_name_H-M   'P 1'
#
loop_
_entity.id
_entity.type
_entity.pdbx_description
1 polymer ?
#
loop_
_entity_poly.entity_id
_entity_poly.type
_entity_poly.pdbx_seq_one_letter_code
_entity_poly.pdbx_strand_id
1 'polypeptide(L)' 'MTFHASLALKEVRCVRCGRLLLKWRMAGPGHVEVKCPRCQQMNFLNFEEPKAGLNTATGA' A
#
# COMPACT_ATOMS: atom_id res chain seq x y z
N MET A 1 26.28 -4.25 7.32
CA MET A 1 25.29 -3.23 6.92
C MET A 1 23.90 -3.84 7.14
N THR A 2 23.26 -3.57 8.26
CA THR A 2 21.89 -4.03 8.54
C THR A 2 20.91 -3.12 7.81
N PHE A 3 20.30 -3.63 6.75
CA PHE A 3 19.20 -2.95 6.05
C PHE A 3 17.96 -2.99 6.93
N HIS A 4 17.67 -1.90 7.64
CA HIS A 4 16.38 -1.74 8.32
C HIS A 4 15.31 -1.41 7.29
N ALA A 5 14.68 -2.45 6.75
CA ALA A 5 13.53 -2.27 5.88
C ALA A 5 12.41 -1.58 6.68
N SER A 6 12.11 -0.33 6.34
CA SER A 6 11.08 0.45 7.00
C SER A 6 9.70 -0.12 6.65
N LEU A 7 9.06 -0.77 7.62
CA LEU A 7 7.71 -1.32 7.44
C LEU A 7 6.69 -0.18 7.29
N ALA A 8 5.97 -0.15 6.17
CA ALA A 8 4.86 0.77 5.96
C ALA A 8 3.53 0.05 6.23
N LEU A 9 2.63 0.70 6.98
CA LEU A 9 1.26 0.26 7.12
C LEU A 9 0.50 0.57 5.82
N LYS A 10 -0.09 -0.43 5.20
CA LYS A 10 -0.92 -0.26 4.00
C LYS A 10 -2.34 -0.73 4.28
N GLU A 11 -3.32 0.07 3.85
CA GLU A 11 -4.73 -0.28 3.87
C GLU A 11 -5.23 -0.45 2.43
N VAL A 12 -5.89 -1.58 2.18
CA VAL A 12 -6.57 -1.86 0.91
C VAL A 12 -8.06 -1.76 1.12
N ARG A 13 -8.70 -0.88 0.34
CA ARG A 13 -10.15 -0.72 0.33
C ARG A 13 -10.70 -1.10 -1.02
N CYS A 14 -11.91 -1.66 -1.03
CA CYS A 14 -12.60 -1.95 -2.27
C CYS A 14 -12.90 -0.65 -3.02
N VAL A 15 -12.51 -0.57 -4.29
CA VAL A 15 -12.74 0.62 -5.13
C VAL A 15 -14.23 0.88 -5.38
N ARG A 16 -15.06 -0.15 -5.31
CA ARG A 16 -16.51 -0.03 -5.55
C ARG A 16 -17.29 0.38 -4.30
N CYS A 17 -17.02 -0.24 -3.14
CA CYS A 17 -17.86 -0.06 -1.94
C CYS A 17 -17.12 0.56 -0.74
N GLY A 18 -15.84 0.92 -0.87
CA GLY A 18 -15.04 1.58 0.17
C GLY A 18 -14.68 0.71 1.39
N ARG A 19 -15.17 -0.54 1.44
CA ARG A 19 -14.93 -1.46 2.56
C ARG A 19 -13.44 -1.81 2.65
N LEU A 20 -12.90 -1.83 3.86
CA LEU A 20 -11.57 -2.35 4.14
C LEU A 20 -11.53 -3.85 3.79
N LEU A 21 -10.63 -4.21 2.88
CA LEU A 21 -10.39 -5.59 2.48
C LEU A 21 -9.19 -6.16 3.22
N LEU A 22 -8.16 -5.35 3.42
CA LEU A 22 -6.90 -5.82 3.99
C LEU A 22 -6.13 -4.68 4.64
N LYS A 23 -5.41 -5.02 5.70
CA LYS A 23 -4.50 -4.12 6.43
C LYS A 23 -3.29 -4.93 6.84
N TRP A 24 -2.12 -4.57 6.34
CA TRP A 24 -0.89 -5.28 6.63
C TRP A 24 0.27 -4.30 6.82
N ARG A 25 1.36 -4.79 7.44
CA ARG A 25 2.67 -4.13 7.45
C ARG A 25 3.55 -4.84 6.43
N MET A 26 4.00 -4.14 5.40
CA MET A 26 4.90 -4.71 4.39
C MET A 26 6.19 -3.90 4.32
N ALA A 27 7.27 -4.60 3.99
CA ALA A 27 8.52 -4.02 3.53
C ALA A 27 8.68 -4.34 2.04
N GLY A 28 9.13 -3.36 1.25
CA GLY A 28 9.35 -3.53 -0.19
C GLY A 28 8.10 -3.42 -1.06
N PRO A 29 8.25 -3.56 -2.38
CA PRO A 29 7.14 -3.52 -3.32
C PRO A 29 6.28 -4.79 -3.24
N GLY A 30 5.03 -4.72 -3.69
CA GLY A 30 4.17 -5.89 -3.77
C GLY A 30 2.95 -5.69 -4.64
N HIS A 31 2.44 -6.81 -5.14
CA HIS A 31 1.24 -6.87 -5.97
C HIS A 31 0.14 -7.62 -5.20
N VAL A 32 -1.06 -7.04 -5.12
CA VAL A 32 -2.20 -7.66 -4.44
C VAL A 32 -3.43 -7.67 -5.32
N GLU A 33 -3.98 -8.86 -5.49
CA GLU A 33 -5.29 -9.09 -6.10
C GLU A 33 -6.26 -9.58 -5.04
N VAL A 34 -7.38 -8.90 -4.89
CA VAL A 34 -8.39 -9.29 -3.90
C VAL A 34 -9.80 -9.06 -4.41
N LYS A 35 -10.61 -10.12 -4.38
CA LYS A 35 -12.04 -10.05 -4.64
C LYS A 35 -12.75 -9.51 -3.41
N CYS A 36 -13.57 -8.48 -3.57
CA CYS A 36 -14.43 -8.01 -2.49
C CYS A 36 -15.53 -9.05 -2.21
N PRO A 37 -15.67 -9.59 -0.99
CA PRO A 37 -16.68 -10.60 -0.67
C PRO A 37 -18.11 -10.05 -0.72
N ARG A 38 -18.28 -8.72 -0.67
CA ARG A 38 -19.60 -8.07 -0.66
C ARG A 38 -20.13 -7.76 -2.05
N CYS A 39 -19.36 -7.02 -2.83
CA CYS A 39 -19.79 -6.51 -4.14
C CYS A 39 -19.18 -7.28 -5.31
N GLN A 40 -18.35 -8.30 -5.02
CA GLN A 40 -17.68 -9.17 -5.99
C GLN A 40 -16.70 -8.49 -6.95
N GLN A 41 -16.44 -7.19 -6.78
CA GLN A 41 -15.45 -6.45 -7.54
C GLN A 41 -14.04 -7.01 -7.29
N MET A 42 -13.30 -7.27 -8.36
CA MET A 42 -11.86 -7.52 -8.30
C MET A 42 -11.10 -6.21 -8.14
N ASN A 43 -10.13 -6.19 -7.22
CA ASN A 43 -9.26 -5.05 -6.93
C ASN A 43 -7.81 -5.49 -7.15
N PHE A 44 -7.07 -4.70 -7.91
CA PHE A 44 -5.67 -4.93 -8.26
C PHE A 44 -4.87 -3.75 -7.73
N LEU A 45 -3.89 -3.99 -6.86
CA LEU A 45 -3.09 -2.94 -6.25
C LEU A 45 -1.61 -3.22 -6.41
N ASN A 46 -0.90 -2.21 -6.90
CA ASN A 46 0.55 -2.18 -6.99
C ASN A 46 1.09 -1.25 -5.92
N PHE A 47 1.87 -1.81 -5.01
CA PHE A 47 2.62 -1.04 -4.01
C PHE A 47 4.04 -0.92 -4.52
N GLU A 48 4.41 0.29 -4.93
CA GLU A 48 5.80 0.62 -5.17
C GLU A 48 6.50 0.89 -3.85
N GLU A 49 7.79 0.55 -3.78
CA GLU A 49 8.63 0.96 -2.67
C GLU A 49 8.65 2.50 -2.63
N PRO A 50 8.46 3.13 -1.45
CA PRO A 50 8.60 4.57 -1.36
C PRO A 50 10.03 4.93 -1.77
N LYS A 51 10.18 5.59 -2.93
CA LYS A 51 11.49 6.09 -3.38
C LYS A 51 12.07 6.94 -2.24
N ALA A 52 13.17 6.49 -1.65
CA ALA A 52 13.92 7.29 -0.70
C ALA A 52 14.43 8.55 -1.42
N GLY A 53 13.72 9.66 -1.26
CA GLY A 53 14.09 10.93 -1.90
C GLY A 53 12.90 11.81 -2.24
N LEU A 54 12.26 12.39 -1.23
CA LEU A 54 11.65 13.71 -1.39
C LEU A 54 12.00 14.54 -0.16
N ASN A 55 13.20 15.13 -0.20
CA ASN A 55 13.54 16.25 0.66
C ASN A 55 12.65 17.42 0.21
N THR A 56 11.49 17.63 0.84
CA THR A 56 10.83 18.93 0.76
C THR A 56 11.58 19.90 1.66
N ALA A 57 12.67 20.44 1.15
CA ALA A 57 13.16 21.73 1.60
C ALA A 57 12.20 22.80 1.03
N THR A 58 11.16 23.11 1.77
CA THR A 58 10.41 24.36 1.59
C THR A 58 10.87 25.28 2.72
N GLY A 59 11.99 25.95 2.50
CA GLY A 59 12.46 27.05 3.33
C GLY A 59 11.80 28.34 2.86
N ALA A 60 11.14 29.01 3.82
CA ALA A 60 10.78 30.42 3.95
C ALA A 60 10.45 31.24 2.69
#